data_AF-A0A959ZUF5-F1
#
_entry.id   AF-A0A959ZUF5-F1
#
_cell.length_a   1.000
_cell.length_b   1.000
_cell.length_c   1.000
_cell.angle_alpha   90.00
_cell.angle_beta   90.00
_cell.angle_gamma   90.00
#
_symmetry.space_group_name_H-M   'P 1'
#
loop_
_entity.id
_entity.type
_entity.pdbx_description
1 polymer ?
#
loop_
_entity_poly.entity_id
_entity_poly.type
_entity_poly.pdbx_seq_one_letter_code
_entity_poly.pdbx_strand_id
1 'polypeptide(L)'
;MPAPIIEARGVSKSFFGNPVLRDVSIALAPGRIHALLGENGAGKSTLINLLSGALVPDSGTIEIDGKPHASLTPAEARRAGVAVVQQELSLTSQLSIAENIGLGAYPRRLGLIDYGTLAERARAVCDMVGLDEDLARPV
;
A
#
# COMPACT_ATOMS: atom_id res chain seq x y z
N MET A 1 -22.48 2.81 -13.75
CA MET A 1 -21.52 2.10 -12.87
C MET A 1 -20.90 3.15 -11.96
N PRO A 2 -20.56 2.84 -10.69
CA PRO A 2 -19.88 3.80 -9.83
C PRO A 2 -18.53 4.19 -10.42
N ALA A 3 -18.11 5.43 -10.22
CA ALA A 3 -16.79 5.90 -10.64
C ALA A 3 -15.69 5.07 -9.95
N PRO A 4 -14.60 4.71 -10.64
CA PRO A 4 -13.51 3.95 -10.05
C PRO A 4 -12.81 4.76 -8.95
N ILE A 5 -12.38 4.07 -7.89
CA ILE A 5 -11.61 4.67 -6.79
C ILE A 5 -10.13 4.80 -7.14
N ILE A 6 -9.62 3.88 -7.98
CA ILE A 6 -8.28 3.93 -8.55
C ILE A 6 -8.39 3.56 -10.03
N GLU A 7 -7.74 4.31 -10.90
CA GLU A 7 -7.71 4.05 -12.32
C GLU A 7 -6.32 4.30 -12.89
N ALA A 8 -5.80 3.36 -13.67
CA ALA A 8 -4.58 3.53 -14.45
C ALA A 8 -4.94 3.43 -15.94
N ARG A 9 -4.47 4.38 -16.74
CA ARG A 9 -4.74 4.47 -18.19
C ARG A 9 -3.43 4.39 -18.96
N GLY A 10 -3.31 3.38 -19.81
CA GLY A 10 -2.19 3.19 -20.73
C GLY A 10 -0.81 3.19 -20.06
N VAL A 11 -0.72 2.66 -18.83
CA VAL A 11 0.54 2.70 -18.09
C VAL A 11 1.54 1.69 -18.67
N SER A 12 2.76 2.16 -18.89
CA SER A 12 3.88 1.32 -19.34
C SER A 12 5.05 1.41 -18.37
N LYS A 13 5.81 0.33 -18.24
CA LYS A 13 7.02 0.30 -17.41
C LYS A 13 8.06 -0.66 -17.95
N SER A 14 9.29 -0.18 -18.04
CA SER A 14 10.47 -0.93 -18.46
C SER A 14 11.58 -0.83 -17.41
N PHE A 15 12.44 -1.86 -17.36
CA PHE A 15 13.65 -1.87 -16.53
C PHE A 15 14.83 -2.25 -17.40
N PHE A 16 15.88 -1.42 -17.39
CA PHE A 16 17.11 -1.65 -18.18
C PHE A 16 16.83 -1.96 -19.67
N GLY A 17 15.82 -1.30 -20.25
CA GLY A 17 15.38 -1.51 -21.63
C GLY A 17 14.45 -2.72 -21.85
N ASN A 18 14.15 -3.52 -20.82
CA ASN A 18 13.20 -4.62 -20.93
C ASN A 18 11.77 -4.17 -20.52
N PRO A 19 10.80 -4.17 -21.45
CA PRO A 19 9.42 -3.76 -21.15
C PRO A 19 8.66 -4.82 -20.35
N VAL A 20 8.22 -4.45 -19.15
CA VAL A 20 7.46 -5.29 -18.21
C VAL A 20 5.96 -5.02 -18.28
N LEU A 21 5.55 -3.76 -18.39
CA LEU A 21 4.16 -3.35 -18.64
C LEU A 21 4.09 -2.58 -19.95
N ARG A 22 3.09 -2.89 -20.78
CA ARG A 22 2.89 -2.31 -22.11
C ARG A 22 1.44 -1.85 -22.24
N ASP A 23 1.23 -0.55 -22.19
CA ASP A 23 -0.07 0.10 -22.41
C ASP A 23 -1.22 -0.52 -21.57
N VAL A 24 -0.97 -0.74 -20.27
CA VAL A 24 -1.92 -1.41 -19.39
C VAL A 24 -2.96 -0.41 -18.87
N SER A 25 -4.24 -0.76 -18.99
CA SER A 25 -5.33 0.02 -18.40
C SER A 25 -6.14 -0.83 -17.42
N ILE A 26 -6.42 -0.30 -16.23
CA ILE A 26 -7.23 -0.96 -15.21
C ILE A 26 -8.01 0.07 -14.40
N ALA A 27 -9.26 -0.26 -14.06
CA ALA A 27 -10.12 0.55 -13.21
C ALA A 27 -10.63 -0.30 -12.04
N LEU A 28 -10.44 0.17 -10.82
CA LEU A 28 -10.86 -0.49 -9.59
C LEU A 28 -12.12 0.19 -9.06
N ALA A 29 -13.25 -0.52 -9.07
CA ALA A 29 -14.51 -0.01 -8.56
C ALA A 29 -14.56 -0.01 -7.01
N PRO A 30 -15.24 0.97 -6.39
CA PRO A 30 -15.43 1.00 -4.93
C PRO A 30 -16.28 -0.19 -4.45
N GLY A 31 -15.97 -0.70 -3.25
CA GLY A 31 -16.71 -1.79 -2.61
C GLY A 31 -16.58 -3.14 -3.32
N ARG A 32 -15.57 -3.32 -4.17
CA ARG A 32 -15.34 -4.55 -4.94
C ARG A 32 -13.96 -5.12 -4.65
N ILE A 33 -13.91 -6.44 -4.55
CA ILE A 33 -12.66 -7.20 -4.53
C ILE A 33 -12.27 -7.48 -5.98
N HIS A 34 -11.05 -7.07 -6.36
CA HIS A 34 -10.49 -7.33 -7.68
C HIS A 34 -9.32 -8.30 -7.54
N ALA A 35 -9.30 -9.35 -8.36
CA ALA A 35 -8.21 -10.31 -8.42
C ALA A 35 -7.36 -10.06 -9.68
N LEU A 36 -6.06 -9.81 -9.48
CA LEU A 36 -5.09 -9.70 -10.57
C LEU A 36 -4.36 -11.03 -10.73
N LEU A 37 -4.69 -11.77 -11.79
CA LEU A 37 -4.17 -13.11 -12.06
C LEU A 37 -3.24 -13.10 -13.28
N GLY A 38 -2.25 -13.99 -13.27
CA GLY A 38 -1.28 -14.14 -14.35
C GLY A 38 -0.05 -14.92 -13.91
N GLU A 39 0.77 -15.36 -14.86
CA GLU A 39 1.98 -16.13 -14.59
C GLU A 39 3.06 -15.31 -13.83
N ASN A 40 4.06 -16.00 -13.31
CA ASN A 40 5.24 -15.35 -12.74
C ASN A 40 5.95 -14.55 -13.83
N GLY A 41 6.32 -13.30 -13.53
CA GLY A 41 6.92 -12.40 -14.52
C GLY A 41 5.91 -11.61 -15.38
N ALA A 42 4.60 -11.86 -15.28
CA ALA A 42 3.57 -11.12 -16.03
C ALA A 42 3.41 -9.63 -15.65
N GLY A 43 4.25 -9.09 -14.77
CA GLY A 43 4.22 -7.68 -14.36
C GLY A 43 3.21 -7.35 -13.24
N LYS A 44 2.60 -8.34 -12.58
CA LYS A 44 1.62 -8.11 -11.50
C LYS A 44 2.14 -7.22 -10.38
N SER A 45 3.30 -7.57 -9.82
CA SER A 45 3.93 -6.78 -8.75
C SER A 45 4.38 -5.40 -9.25
N THR A 46 4.78 -5.29 -10.51
CA THR A 46 5.10 -4.00 -11.14
C THR A 46 3.87 -3.10 -11.19
N LEU A 47 2.70 -3.63 -11.59
CA LEU A 47 1.45 -2.88 -11.61
C LEU A 47 1.05 -2.43 -10.20
N ILE A 48 1.11 -3.33 -9.21
CA ILE A 48 0.84 -2.98 -7.80
C ILE A 48 1.78 -1.85 -7.32
N ASN A 49 3.06 -1.91 -7.68
CA ASN A 49 4.04 -0.89 -7.29
C ASN A 49 3.82 0.46 -8.00
N LEU A 50 3.28 0.46 -9.24
CA LEU A 50 2.85 1.71 -9.88
C LEU A 50 1.65 2.31 -9.13
N LEU A 51 0.63 1.50 -8.82
CA LEU A 51 -0.58 1.96 -8.13
C LEU A 51 -0.31 2.41 -6.68
N SER A 52 0.76 1.92 -6.06
CA SER A 52 1.20 2.34 -4.72
C SER A 52 2.12 3.56 -4.72
N GLY A 53 2.55 4.02 -5.90
CA GLY A 53 3.56 5.07 -6.04
C GLY A 53 4.98 4.63 -5.71
N ALA A 54 5.23 3.34 -5.44
CA ALA A 54 6.58 2.83 -5.24
C ALA A 54 7.41 2.86 -6.54
N LEU A 55 6.75 2.85 -7.69
CA LEU A 55 7.34 3.04 -9.00
C LEU A 55 6.58 4.13 -9.76
N VAL A 56 7.31 4.89 -10.58
CA VAL A 56 6.74 5.85 -11.51
C VAL A 56 6.60 5.18 -12.88
N PRO A 57 5.44 5.28 -13.57
CA PRO A 57 5.28 4.73 -14.90
C PRO A 57 6.15 5.50 -15.91
N ASP A 58 6.58 4.85 -16.98
CA ASP A 58 7.34 5.52 -18.05
C ASP A 58 6.41 6.33 -18.98
N SER A 59 5.13 5.94 -19.04
CA SER A 59 4.04 6.63 -19.74
C SER A 59 2.69 6.22 -19.17
N GLY A 60 1.62 6.95 -19.53
CA GLY A 60 0.27 6.74 -19.01
C GLY A 60 -0.03 7.60 -17.79
N THR A 61 -1.22 7.42 -17.21
CA THR A 61 -1.68 8.18 -16.04
C THR A 61 -2.27 7.28 -14.97
N ILE A 62 -2.17 7.72 -13.71
CA ILE A 62 -2.85 7.10 -12.57
C ILE A 62 -3.74 8.16 -11.92
N GLU A 63 -4.96 7.78 -11.60
CA GLU A 63 -5.96 8.60 -10.93
C GLU A 63 -6.47 7.89 -9.68
N ILE A 64 -6.63 8.65 -8.59
CA ILE A 64 -7.22 8.17 -7.34
C ILE A 64 -8.35 9.13 -6.96
N ASP A 65 -9.55 8.60 -6.72
CA ASP A 65 -10.77 9.39 -6.53
C ASP A 65 -10.98 10.45 -7.64
N GLY A 66 -10.69 10.06 -8.89
CA GLY A 66 -10.77 10.95 -10.07
C GLY A 66 -9.73 12.07 -10.11
N LYS A 67 -8.75 12.09 -9.20
CA LYS A 67 -7.65 13.07 -9.20
C LYS A 67 -6.43 12.49 -9.91
N PRO A 68 -5.92 13.13 -10.97
CA PRO A 68 -4.72 12.65 -11.65
C PRO A 68 -3.47 12.88 -10.82
N HIS A 69 -2.61 11.86 -10.79
CA HIS A 69 -1.30 11.87 -10.17
C HIS A 69 -0.23 11.69 -11.26
N ALA A 70 0.41 12.80 -11.66
CA ALA A 70 1.49 12.77 -12.66
C ALA A 70 2.75 12.06 -12.13
N SER A 71 2.99 12.13 -10.82
CA SER A 71 4.07 11.42 -10.14
C SER A 71 3.55 10.95 -8.78
N LEU A 72 2.90 9.79 -8.73
CA LEU A 72 2.41 9.21 -7.49
C LEU A 72 3.57 8.72 -6.63
N THR A 73 3.67 9.22 -5.40
CA THR A 73 4.60 8.71 -4.38
C THR A 73 3.89 7.83 -3.35
N PRO A 74 4.59 6.98 -2.58
CA PRO A 74 3.95 6.17 -1.54
C PRO A 74 3.26 7.01 -0.47
N ALA A 75 3.82 8.19 -0.16
CA ALA A 75 3.22 9.13 0.78
C ALA A 75 1.93 9.76 0.25
N GLU A 76 1.85 10.04 -1.05
CA GLU A 76 0.62 10.53 -1.70
C GLU A 76 -0.43 9.45 -1.80
N ALA A 77 -0.06 8.25 -2.22
CA ALA A 77 -0.95 7.08 -2.27
C ALA A 77 -1.58 6.85 -0.90
N ARG A 78 -0.78 6.86 0.18
CA ARG A 78 -1.27 6.72 1.56
C ARG A 78 -2.21 7.85 1.97
N ARG A 79 -1.89 9.11 1.63
CA ARG A 79 -2.79 10.26 1.90
C ARG A 79 -4.11 10.15 1.14
N ALA A 80 -4.10 9.52 -0.03
CA ALA A 80 -5.28 9.22 -0.82
C ALA A 80 -6.00 7.93 -0.38
N GLY A 81 -5.61 7.32 0.74
CA GLY A 81 -6.27 6.12 1.29
C GLY A 81 -5.83 4.79 0.65
N VAL A 82 -4.79 4.80 -0.19
CA VAL A 82 -4.23 3.58 -0.78
C VAL A 82 -3.17 3.00 0.17
N ALA A 83 -3.38 1.75 0.57
CA ALA A 83 -2.42 0.97 1.34
C ALA A 83 -2.04 -0.30 0.57
N VAL A 84 -0.78 -0.68 0.63
CA VAL A 84 -0.26 -1.91 0.00
C VAL A 84 0.46 -2.74 1.05
N VAL A 85 0.10 -4.02 1.10
CA VAL A 85 0.82 -5.04 1.85
C VAL A 85 1.81 -5.69 0.90
N GLN A 86 3.10 -5.61 1.23
CA GLN A 86 4.17 -6.17 0.41
C GLN A 86 4.26 -7.69 0.60
N GLN A 87 4.78 -8.39 -0.41
CA GLN A 87 4.91 -9.85 -0.39
C GLN A 87 5.93 -10.33 0.66
N GLU A 88 6.99 -9.56 0.86
CA GLU A 88 7.99 -9.83 1.90
C GLU A 88 7.74 -8.96 3.14
N LEU A 89 7.77 -9.59 4.31
CA LEU A 89 7.58 -8.93 5.59
C LEU A 89 8.75 -7.97 5.85
N SER A 90 8.45 -6.67 5.93
CA SER A 90 9.42 -5.64 6.32
C SER A 90 9.24 -5.25 7.78
N LEU A 91 9.44 -6.23 8.68
CA LEU A 91 9.37 -6.01 10.13
C LEU A 91 10.70 -5.50 10.67
N THR A 92 10.64 -4.61 11.66
CA THR A 92 11.82 -4.16 12.40
C THR A 92 11.94 -4.99 13.67
N SER A 93 12.92 -5.89 13.71
CA SER A 93 13.15 -6.84 14.83
C SER A 93 13.50 -6.18 16.16
N GLN A 94 13.88 -4.91 16.14
CA GLN A 94 14.18 -4.12 17.33
C GLN A 94 12.93 -3.48 17.93
N LEU A 95 11.81 -3.51 17.21
CA LEU A 95 10.55 -2.90 17.63
C LEU A 95 9.60 -3.99 18.11
N SER A 96 8.78 -3.63 19.11
CA SER A 96 7.68 -4.47 19.56
C SER A 96 6.63 -4.69 18.47
N ILE A 97 5.73 -5.66 18.65
CA ILE A 97 4.58 -5.87 17.77
C ILE A 97 3.76 -4.56 17.65
N ALA A 98 3.46 -3.90 18.76
CA ALA A 98 2.71 -2.64 18.75
C ALA A 98 3.44 -1.54 17.97
N GLU A 99 4.75 -1.44 18.13
CA GLU A 99 5.56 -0.44 17.42
C GLU A 99 5.63 -0.72 15.90
N ASN A 100 5.79 -1.98 15.50
CA ASN A 100 5.72 -2.36 14.08
C ASN A 100 4.36 -2.02 13.47
N ILE A 101 3.25 -2.29 14.17
CA ILE A 101 1.89 -1.96 13.69
C ILE A 101 1.70 -0.43 13.56
N GLY A 102 2.22 0.33 14.53
CA GLY A 102 2.13 1.80 14.53
C GLY A 102 3.11 2.51 13.60
N LEU A 103 4.03 1.78 12.96
CA LEU A 103 5.15 2.37 12.24
C LEU A 103 4.66 3.31 11.12
N GLY A 104 5.19 4.54 11.13
CA GLY A 104 4.80 5.61 10.21
C GLY A 104 3.48 6.32 10.56
N ALA A 105 2.78 5.92 11.62
CA ALA A 105 1.53 6.54 12.08
C ALA A 105 1.37 6.49 13.61
N TYR A 106 2.46 6.65 14.35
CA TYR A 106 2.43 6.63 15.82
C TYR A 106 1.45 7.67 16.38
N PRO A 107 0.52 7.29 17.27
CA PRO A 107 -0.31 8.25 17.98
C PRO A 107 0.59 9.15 18.83
N ARG A 108 0.25 10.44 18.87
CA ARG A 108 1.01 11.43 19.63
C ARG A 108 0.12 12.22 20.56
N ARG A 109 0.65 12.52 21.74
CA ARG A 109 0.03 13.40 22.73
C ARG A 109 1.08 14.37 23.25
N LEU A 110 0.80 15.67 23.12
CA LEU A 110 1.74 16.75 23.48
C LEU A 110 3.13 16.59 22.81
N GLY A 111 3.17 16.11 21.56
CA GLY A 111 4.40 15.92 20.78
C GLY A 111 5.16 14.61 21.03
N LEU A 112 4.85 13.89 22.11
CA LEU A 112 5.42 12.59 22.45
C LEU A 112 4.57 11.44 21.92
N ILE A 113 5.16 10.26 21.76
CA ILE A 113 4.44 9.04 21.39
C ILE A 113 3.52 8.63 22.54
N ASP A 114 2.25 8.38 22.22
CA ASP A 114 1.26 7.88 23.17
C ASP A 114 1.22 6.35 23.11
N TYR A 115 2.07 5.71 23.92
CA TYR A 115 2.19 4.25 23.93
C TYR A 115 0.92 3.52 24.41
N GLY A 116 0.10 4.17 25.24
CA GLY A 116 -1.20 3.60 25.66
C GLY A 116 -2.16 3.48 24.49
N THR A 117 -2.35 4.59 23.75
CA THR A 117 -3.17 4.60 22.53
C THR A 117 -2.60 3.68 21.45
N LEU A 118 -1.27 3.57 21.36
CA LEU A 118 -0.61 2.67 20.43
C LEU A 118 -0.96 1.20 20.73
N ALA A 119 -0.87 0.79 22.00
CA ALA A 119 -1.21 -0.56 22.43
C ALA A 119 -2.69 -0.87 22.19
N GLU A 120 -3.61 0.05 22.50
CA GLU A 120 -5.04 -0.12 22.25
C GLU A 120 -5.34 -0.32 20.75
N ARG A 121 -4.74 0.49 19.88
CA ARG A 121 -4.91 0.36 18.41
C ARG A 121 -4.31 -0.93 17.88
N ALA A 122 -3.11 -1.28 18.35
CA ALA A 122 -2.45 -2.52 17.97
C ALA A 122 -3.29 -3.72 18.39
N ARG A 123 -3.86 -3.70 19.60
CA ARG A 123 -4.72 -4.77 20.11
C ARG A 123 -5.95 -4.99 19.22
N ALA A 124 -6.65 -3.92 18.87
CA ALA A 124 -7.82 -4.00 18.00
C ALA A 124 -7.50 -4.65 16.64
N VAL A 125 -6.35 -4.34 16.04
CA VAL A 125 -5.93 -4.95 14.76
C VAL A 125 -5.54 -6.43 14.95
N CYS A 126 -4.82 -6.76 16.02
CA CYS A 126 -4.46 -8.14 16.34
C CYS A 126 -5.69 -9.01 16.58
N ASP A 127 -6.71 -8.49 17.24
CA ASP A 127 -7.96 -9.21 17.51
C ASP A 127 -8.71 -9.55 16.21
N MET A 128 -8.63 -8.70 15.17
CA MET A 128 -9.23 -8.96 13.85
C MET A 128 -8.63 -10.19 13.15
N VAL A 129 -7.38 -10.54 13.48
CA VAL A 129 -6.63 -11.65 12.86
C VAL A 129 -6.37 -12.80 13.83
N GLY A 130 -6.83 -12.71 15.08
CA GLY A 130 -6.66 -13.73 16.11
C GLY A 130 -5.22 -13.86 16.64
N LEU A 131 -4.48 -12.75 16.74
CA LEU A 131 -3.10 -12.74 17.25
C LEU A 131 -3.06 -12.36 18.74
N ASP A 132 -2.82 -13.31 19.65
CA ASP A 132 -2.89 -13.10 21.11
C ASP A 132 -1.53 -12.87 21.80
N GLU A 133 -0.48 -12.62 21.02
CA GLU A 133 0.87 -12.36 21.53
C GLU A 133 0.96 -11.08 22.36
N ASP A 134 1.92 -11.03 23.28
CA ASP A 134 2.25 -9.82 24.05
C ASP A 134 2.72 -8.70 23.10
N LEU A 135 1.96 -7.62 23.05
CA LEU A 135 2.19 -6.48 22.18
C LEU A 135 3.51 -5.75 22.45
N ALA A 136 4.09 -5.89 23.65
CA ALA A 136 5.38 -5.31 24.02
C ALA A 136 6.57 -6.17 23.56
N ARG A 137 6.33 -7.40 23.09
CA ARG A 137 7.36 -8.32 22.63
C ARG A 137 7.94 -7.85 21.29
N PRO A 138 9.28 -7.80 21.12
CA PRO A 138 9.93 -7.65 19.82
C PRO A 138 9.58 -8.79 18.86
N VAL A 139 9.49 -8.46 17.56
CA VAL A 139 9.23 -9.43 16.48
C VAL A 139 10.46 -10.18 16.01
#